data_AF-A0A345CP38-F1
#
_entry.id   AF-A0A345CP38-F1
#
_cell.length_a   1.000
_cell.length_b   1.000
_cell.length_c   1.000
_cell.angle_alpha   90.00
_cell.angle_beta   90.00
_cell.angle_gamma   90.00
#
_symmetry.space_group_name_H-M   'P 1'
#
loop_
_entity.id
_entity.type
_entity.pdbx_description
1 polymer ?
#
loop_
_entity_poly.entity_id
_entity_poly.type
_entity_poly.pdbx_seq_one_letter_code
_entity_poly.pdbx_strand_id
1 'polypeptide(L)'
;MRTGNPQSFRGRCQITSRLIQLIRRPQPATIETCDISEVSDTQQEGYLHNIKGKLVGFWTSELYGHISVHGFHFIDEKQQISGHVLFYHAEEAIVSYEESRP
;
A
#
# COMPACT_ATOMS: atom_id res chain seq x y z
N MET A 1 -8.34 26.77 -14.81
CA MET A 1 -7.49 25.89 -13.98
C MET A 1 -7.82 26.15 -12.52
N ARG A 2 -8.50 25.23 -11.83
CA ARG A 2 -8.70 25.32 -10.38
C ARG A 2 -7.55 24.56 -9.73
N THR A 3 -6.69 25.28 -9.01
CA THR A 3 -5.67 24.69 -8.13
C THR A 3 -6.39 24.10 -6.93
N GLY A 4 -6.59 22.78 -6.93
CA GLY A 4 -7.12 22.06 -5.78
C GLY A 4 -6.19 22.26 -4.58
N ASN A 5 -6.77 22.59 -3.43
CA ASN A 5 -6.02 22.77 -2.18
C ASN A 5 -5.49 21.38 -1.74
N PRO A 6 -4.17 21.15 -1.64
CA PRO A 6 -3.59 19.84 -1.32
C PRO A 6 -3.89 19.33 0.09
N GLN A 7 -4.55 20.14 0.93
CA GLN A 7 -4.72 19.84 2.37
C GLN A 7 -5.87 18.87 2.72
N SER A 8 -6.81 18.54 1.80
CA SER A 8 -7.98 17.70 2.13
C SER A 8 -8.07 16.38 1.36
N PHE A 9 -7.02 15.96 0.66
CA PHE A 9 -7.10 14.75 -0.16
C PHE A 9 -7.22 13.49 0.73
N ARG A 10 -8.37 12.83 0.66
CA ARG A 10 -8.52 11.42 1.03
C ARG A 10 -8.99 10.72 -0.24
N GLY A 11 -8.20 9.80 -0.76
CA GLY A 11 -8.51 9.22 -2.06
C GLY A 11 -7.97 7.82 -2.22
N ARG A 12 -8.71 6.99 -2.95
CA ARG A 12 -8.23 5.67 -3.37
C ARG A 12 -7.33 5.87 -4.57
N CYS A 13 -6.15 5.25 -4.55
CA CYS A 13 -5.26 5.18 -5.69
C CYS A 13 -5.07 3.70 -6.07
N GLN A 14 -5.07 3.44 -7.37
CA GLN A 14 -4.76 2.14 -7.94
C GLN A 14 -3.71 2.28 -9.04
N ILE A 15 -2.69 1.43 -8.98
CA ILE A 15 -1.61 1.35 -9.97
C ILE A 15 -1.61 -0.05 -10.55
N THR A 16 -1.70 -0.17 -11.87
CA THR A 16 -1.60 -1.45 -12.59
C THR A 16 -0.34 -1.47 -13.41
N SER A 17 0.53 -2.45 -13.17
CA SER A 17 1.85 -2.54 -13.81
C SER A 17 2.45 -3.94 -13.67
N ARG A 18 3.57 -4.16 -14.37
CA ARG A 18 4.57 -5.19 -14.11
C ARG A 18 5.61 -4.58 -13.15
N LEU A 19 5.67 -5.14 -11.96
CA LEU A 19 6.33 -4.55 -10.79
C LEU A 19 7.53 -5.37 -10.34
N ILE A 20 8.54 -4.66 -9.84
CA ILE A 20 9.51 -5.20 -8.89
C ILE A 20 9.17 -4.58 -7.55
N GLN A 21 8.97 -5.39 -6.52
CA GLN A 21 8.48 -4.88 -5.24
C GLN A 21 8.93 -5.71 -4.05
N LEU A 22 9.00 -5.04 -2.91
CA LEU A 22 9.14 -5.65 -1.60
C LEU A 22 7.79 -5.54 -0.89
N ILE A 23 7.26 -6.68 -0.47
CA ILE A 23 6.04 -6.74 0.33
C ILE A 23 6.33 -7.40 1.68
N ARG A 24 5.55 -7.01 2.69
CA ARG A 24 5.53 -7.64 4.00
C ARG A 24 4.17 -8.27 4.31
N ARG A 25 4.20 -9.30 5.15
CA ARG A 25 3.03 -9.97 5.71
C ARG A 25 3.20 -10.14 7.23
N PRO A 26 2.43 -9.40 8.04
CA PRO A 26 2.37 -9.65 9.47
C PRO A 26 1.99 -11.10 9.73
N GLN A 27 2.61 -11.72 10.73
CA GLN A 27 2.22 -13.06 11.17
C GLN A 27 1.19 -12.94 12.29
N PRO A 28 0.25 -13.90 12.40
CA PRO A 28 -0.64 -13.96 13.55
C PRO A 28 0.16 -13.98 14.85
N ALA A 29 -0.17 -13.09 15.78
CA ALA A 29 0.40 -13.11 17.12
C ALA A 29 0.02 -14.43 17.80
N THR A 30 0.99 -15.05 18.48
CA THR A 30 0.77 -16.28 19.25
C THR A 30 0.22 -16.01 20.65
N ILE A 31 0.22 -14.75 21.08
CA ILE A 31 -0.30 -14.26 22.35
C ILE A 31 -1.43 -13.25 22.09
N GLU A 32 -2.38 -13.12 23.01
CA GLU A 32 -3.61 -12.34 22.82
C GLU A 32 -3.34 -10.84 22.56
N THR A 33 -2.29 -10.30 23.17
CA THR A 33 -1.82 -8.93 22.93
C THR A 33 -0.30 -8.93 22.83
N CYS A 34 0.22 -8.28 21.79
CA CYS A 34 1.65 -8.08 21.58
C CYS A 34 1.88 -6.66 21.07
N ASP A 35 3.10 -6.15 21.26
CA ASP A 35 3.45 -4.85 20.71
C ASP A 35 3.53 -4.95 19.18
N ILE A 36 3.06 -3.92 18.48
CA ILE A 36 3.12 -3.88 17.01
C ILE A 36 4.56 -3.85 16.49
N SER A 37 5.50 -3.33 17.29
CA SER A 37 6.93 -3.38 17.00
C SER A 37 7.44 -4.81 16.94
N GLU A 38 7.07 -5.66 17.90
CA GLU A 38 7.44 -7.09 17.94
C GLU A 38 6.86 -7.86 16.73
N VAL A 39 5.63 -7.54 16.32
CA VAL A 39 5.01 -8.12 15.12
C VAL A 39 5.73 -7.67 13.85
N SER A 40 6.16 -6.41 13.81
CA SER A 40 6.92 -5.87 12.68
C SER A 40 8.29 -6.53 12.57
N ASP A 41 8.97 -6.81 13.68
CA ASP A 41 10.31 -7.41 13.67
C ASP A 41 10.31 -8.87 13.20
N THR A 42 9.18 -9.57 13.36
CA THR A 42 9.01 -10.99 13.00
C THR A 42 8.22 -11.19 11.70
N GLN A 43 7.88 -10.10 11.01
CA GLN A 43 7.08 -10.17 9.78
C GLN A 43 7.84 -10.85 8.64
N GLN A 44 7.09 -11.50 7.75
CA GLN A 44 7.67 -12.09 6.55
C GLN A 44 7.77 -11.06 5.45
N GLU A 45 8.99 -10.78 5.00
CA GLU A 45 9.28 -9.96 3.83
C GLU A 45 9.54 -10.83 2.60
N GLY A 46 9.09 -10.35 1.44
CA GLY A 46 9.24 -11.06 0.19
C GLY A 46 9.50 -10.11 -0.97
N TYR A 47 10.61 -10.35 -1.68
CA TYR A 47 10.90 -9.70 -2.95
C TYR A 47 10.17 -10.41 -4.08
N LEU A 48 9.38 -9.65 -4.83
CA LEU A 48 8.68 -10.10 -6.02
C LEU A 48 9.27 -9.39 -7.22
N HIS A 49 9.73 -10.17 -8.20
CA HIS A 49 10.31 -9.64 -9.42
C HIS A 49 9.38 -9.88 -10.59
N ASN A 50 9.26 -8.85 -11.44
CA ASN A 50 8.61 -8.96 -12.73
C ASN A 50 7.15 -9.48 -12.65
N ILE A 51 6.43 -9.11 -11.57
CA ILE A 51 5.09 -9.60 -11.27
C ILE A 51 4.03 -8.61 -11.77
N LYS A 52 2.99 -9.11 -12.43
CA LYS A 52 1.88 -8.28 -12.88
C LYS A 52 0.75 -8.28 -11.85
N GLY A 53 0.22 -7.11 -11.56
CA GLY A 53 -0.86 -6.98 -10.60
C GLY A 53 -1.26 -5.54 -10.36
N LYS A 54 -1.92 -5.33 -9.21
CA LYS A 54 -2.46 -4.05 -8.80
C LYS A 54 -1.92 -3.65 -7.44
N LEU A 55 -1.45 -2.41 -7.34
CA LEU A 55 -1.26 -1.72 -6.06
C LEU A 55 -2.54 -0.96 -5.78
N VAL A 56 -3.13 -1.14 -4.59
CA VAL A 56 -4.33 -0.44 -4.15
C VAL A 56 -4.05 0.16 -2.78
N GLY A 57 -4.35 1.44 -2.62
CA GLY A 57 -4.01 2.15 -1.40
C GLY A 57 -4.79 3.44 -1.25
N PHE A 58 -4.51 4.11 -0.14
CA PHE A 58 -5.06 5.41 0.15
C PHE A 58 -3.94 6.42 0.30
N TRP A 59 -4.13 7.57 -0.33
CA TRP A 59 -3.37 8.75 0.04
C TRP A 59 -4.13 9.47 1.16
N THR A 60 -3.45 9.68 2.27
CA THR A 60 -3.91 10.49 3.39
C THR A 60 -3.15 11.81 3.35
N SER A 61 -3.64 12.91 3.92
CA SER A 61 -2.82 14.12 4.12
C SER A 61 -1.94 13.95 5.37
N GLU A 62 -0.75 14.55 5.40
CA GLU A 62 0.15 14.51 6.57
C GLU A 62 -0.54 15.01 7.85
N LEU A 63 -1.52 15.92 7.71
CA LEU A 63 -2.35 16.42 8.82
C LEU A 63 -3.09 15.31 9.58
N TYR A 64 -3.30 14.14 8.97
CA TYR A 64 -3.99 12.99 9.56
C TYR A 64 -3.04 11.79 9.80
N GLY A 65 -1.73 12.00 9.80
CA GLY A 65 -0.72 10.93 9.87
C GLY A 65 -0.79 10.02 11.11
N HIS A 66 -1.49 10.43 12.18
CA HIS A 66 -1.71 9.61 13.37
C HIS A 66 -3.04 8.84 13.36
N ILE A 67 -3.94 9.13 12.40
CA ILE A 67 -5.26 8.47 12.26
C ILE A 67 -5.22 7.43 11.13
N SER A 68 -4.39 7.66 10.11
CA SER A 68 -4.25 6.78 8.96
C SER A 68 -2.82 6.83 8.43
N VAL A 69 -2.35 5.69 7.91
CA VAL A 69 -1.00 5.55 7.36
C VAL A 69 -1.09 5.50 5.84
N HIS A 70 -0.22 6.26 5.18
CA HIS A 70 -0.09 6.21 3.73
C HIS A 70 0.50 4.87 3.32
N GLY A 71 -0.01 4.28 2.25
CA GLY A 71 0.57 3.05 1.74
C GLY A 71 -0.30 2.36 0.73
N PHE A 72 0.32 1.36 0.11
CA PHE A 72 -0.32 0.49 -0.86
C PHE A 72 -0.25 -0.95 -0.41
N HIS A 73 -1.27 -1.70 -0.74
CA HIS A 73 -1.26 -3.15 -0.71
C HIS A 73 -1.21 -3.66 -2.14
N PHE A 74 -0.52 -4.77 -2.35
CA PHE A 74 -0.43 -5.43 -3.64
C PHE A 74 -1.35 -6.65 -3.70
N ILE A 75 -1.88 -6.92 -4.88
CA ILE A 75 -2.45 -8.22 -5.26
C ILE A 75 -2.09 -8.55 -6.71
N ASP A 76 -1.65 -9.78 -6.97
CA ASP A 76 -1.33 -10.25 -8.32
C ASP A 76 -2.59 -10.53 -9.15
N GLU A 77 -2.44 -10.68 -10.46
CA GLU A 77 -3.57 -10.93 -11.36
C GLU A 77 -4.29 -12.26 -11.07
N LYS A 78 -3.60 -13.26 -10.52
CA LYS A 78 -4.18 -14.57 -10.15
C LYS A 78 -4.78 -14.57 -8.75
N GLN A 79 -4.67 -13.47 -8.01
CA GLN A 79 -5.15 -13.32 -6.63
C GLN A 79 -4.60 -14.37 -5.66
N GLN A 80 -3.36 -14.84 -5.89
CA GLN A 80 -2.66 -15.81 -5.06
C GLN A 80 -1.60 -15.15 -4.18
N ILE A 81 -1.07 -14.01 -4.59
CA ILE A 81 0.03 -13.32 -3.91
C ILE A 81 -0.43 -11.90 -3.58
N SER A 82 -0.48 -11.59 -2.30
CA SER A 82 -0.81 -10.23 -1.80
C SER A 82 0.06 -9.86 -0.61
N GLY A 83 0.10 -8.57 -0.26
CA GLY A 83 0.83 -8.09 0.92
C GLY A 83 0.88 -6.57 1.01
N HIS A 84 1.37 -6.04 2.14
CA HIS A 84 1.60 -4.61 2.30
C HIS A 84 2.91 -4.22 1.64
N VAL A 85 2.91 -3.16 0.84
CA VAL A 85 4.05 -2.79 -0.02
C VAL A 85 4.98 -1.87 0.75
N LEU A 86 6.25 -2.27 0.87
CA LEU A 86 7.32 -1.46 1.44
C LEU A 86 8.05 -0.65 0.37
N PHE A 87 8.23 -1.25 -0.81
CA PHE A 87 8.89 -0.64 -1.95
C PHE A 87 8.33 -1.21 -3.24
N TYR A 88 8.25 -0.40 -4.29
CA TYR A 88 7.92 -0.87 -5.63
C TYR A 88 8.64 -0.02 -6.69
N HIS A 89 8.87 -0.65 -7.84
CA HIS A 89 9.36 -0.04 -9.06
C HIS A 89 8.50 -0.53 -10.23
N ALA A 90 8.10 0.40 -11.08
CA ALA A 90 7.31 0.17 -12.28
C ALA A 90 7.97 0.90 -13.45
N GLU A 91 8.25 0.19 -14.55
CA GLU A 91 8.75 0.81 -15.78
C GLU A 91 7.61 1.53 -16.52
N GLU A 92 6.45 0.89 -16.62
CA GLU A 92 5.24 1.44 -17.22
C GLU A 92 4.02 1.13 -16.34
N ALA A 93 3.20 2.13 -16.03
CA ALA A 93 2.05 1.95 -15.14
C ALA A 93 0.83 2.77 -15.57
N ILE A 94 -0.35 2.18 -15.38
CA ILE A 94 -1.62 2.90 -15.44
C ILE A 94 -2.02 3.27 -14.02
N VAL A 95 -2.20 4.56 -13.77
CA VAL A 95 -2.61 5.11 -12.48
C VAL A 95 -4.03 5.63 -12.58
N SER A 96 -4.88 5.22 -11.64
CA SER A 96 -6.25 5.72 -11.48
C SER A 96 -6.47 6.16 -10.03
N TYR A 97 -7.18 7.26 -9.83
CA TYR A 97 -7.49 7.75 -8.49
C TYR A 97 -8.95 8.22 -8.38
N GLU A 98 -9.48 8.14 -7.16
CA GLU A 98 -10.79 8.64 -6.80
C GLU A 98 -10.63 9.62 -5.62
N GLU A 99 -11.16 10.83 -5.78
CA GLU A 99 -11.17 11.85 -4.73
C GLU A 99 -12.43 11.67 -3.87
N SER A 100 -12.25 11.33 -2.60
CA SER A 100 -13.34 11.39 -1.63
C SER A 100 -13.39 12.80 -1.06
N ARG A 101 -14.46 13.52 -1.39
CA ARG A 101 -14.77 14.79 -0.73
C ARG A 101 -15.47 14.52 0.60
N PRO A 102 -15.19 15.31 1.64
CA PRO A 102 -15.91 15.22 2.91
C PRO A 102 -17.40 15.48 2.74
#